data_AF-A0A089PJQ2-F1
#
_entry.id   AF-A0A089PJQ2-F1
#
_cell.length_a   1.000
_cell.length_b   1.000
_cell.length_c   1.000
_cell.angle_alpha   90.00
_cell.angle_beta   90.00
_cell.angle_gamma   90.00
#
_symmetry.space_group_name_H-M   'P 1'
#
loop_
_entity.id
_entity.type
_entity.pdbx_description
1 polymer ?
#
loop_
_entity_poly.entity_id
_entity_poly.type
_entity_poly.pdbx_seq_one_letter_code
_entity_poly.pdbx_strand_id
1 'polypeptide(L)'
;MKRWIALCLMGIAIMAAGQSALSAEPPAAPYLLSGAPSFDLSISQFRERFNHDNPTLALSEFRSISGSSDRLNLTRAASKINENLYASTALERGTLKIKSMQITWLPIQGPEQKAAKARALEYMSAVLRAFTPGMSRAQSSQKLQKLLAAGKNKRYYASPEGALRYVVADNGDKGLTFAVEPIKLALSDALEGSNK
;
A
#
# COMPACT_ATOMS: atom_id res chain seq x y z
N MET A 1 -58.46 46.16 27.71
CA MET A 1 -59.58 45.48 27.02
C MET A 1 -59.27 45.38 25.53
N LYS A 2 -59.70 44.28 24.91
CA LYS A 2 -59.76 43.94 23.47
C LYS A 2 -58.47 43.48 22.74
N ARG A 3 -58.43 42.15 22.58
CA ARG A 3 -57.71 41.35 21.58
C ARG A 3 -58.24 41.63 20.17
N TRP A 4 -57.38 41.62 19.15
CA TRP A 4 -57.74 41.19 17.79
C TRP A 4 -56.60 40.33 17.21
N ILE A 5 -56.97 39.13 16.82
CA ILE A 5 -56.17 38.11 16.12
C ILE A 5 -56.32 38.38 14.63
N ALA A 6 -55.22 38.34 13.88
CA ALA A 6 -55.25 38.09 12.44
C ALA A 6 -54.10 37.16 12.06
N LEU A 7 -54.49 35.97 11.62
CA LEU A 7 -53.67 34.90 11.09
C LEU A 7 -53.43 35.17 9.59
N CYS A 8 -52.18 35.09 9.11
CA CYS A 8 -51.92 34.76 7.71
C CYS A 8 -50.63 33.94 7.60
N LEU A 9 -50.82 32.72 7.12
CA LEU A 9 -49.81 31.74 6.71
C LEU A 9 -49.15 32.20 5.41
N MET A 10 -47.82 32.13 5.35
CA MET A 10 -47.11 31.69 4.14
C MET A 10 -45.69 31.25 4.54
N GLY A 11 -45.44 29.96 4.37
CA GLY A 11 -44.11 29.38 4.55
C GLY A 11 -43.29 29.46 3.27
N ILE A 12 -41.97 29.50 3.42
CA ILE A 12 -41.03 28.93 2.46
C ILE A 12 -40.00 28.16 3.27
N ALA A 13 -40.05 26.84 3.14
CA ALA A 13 -39.02 25.94 3.63
C ALA A 13 -37.79 26.06 2.72
N ILE A 14 -36.67 26.56 3.24
CA ILE A 14 -35.38 26.37 2.58
C ILE A 14 -34.81 25.07 3.12
N MET A 15 -35.04 24.00 2.36
CA MET A 15 -34.28 22.76 2.50
C MET A 15 -32.84 23.05 2.06
N ALA A 16 -31.98 23.41 3.01
CA ALA A 16 -30.54 23.23 2.80
C ALA A 16 -30.29 21.73 2.89
N ALA A 17 -30.26 21.09 1.71
CA ALA A 17 -29.77 19.73 1.56
C ALA A 17 -28.35 19.69 2.12
N GLY A 18 -28.24 19.24 3.38
CA GLY A 18 -26.99 18.79 3.95
C GLY A 18 -26.52 17.65 3.07
N GLN A 19 -25.56 17.96 2.19
CA GLN A 19 -24.83 16.94 1.45
C GLN A 19 -24.14 16.08 2.49
N SER A 20 -24.78 14.98 2.85
CA SER A 20 -24.10 13.84 3.44
C SER A 20 -23.08 13.39 2.40
N ALA A 21 -21.88 13.98 2.46
CA ALA A 21 -20.70 13.40 1.88
C ALA A 21 -20.48 12.07 2.60
N LEU A 22 -21.15 11.03 2.11
CA LEU A 22 -20.82 9.66 2.40
C LEU A 22 -19.31 9.54 2.18
N SER A 23 -18.57 9.42 3.28
CA SER A 23 -17.17 9.02 3.22
C SER A 23 -17.16 7.67 2.53
N ALA A 24 -16.89 7.67 1.22
CA ALA A 24 -16.66 6.44 0.49
C ALA A 24 -15.52 5.71 1.21
N GLU A 25 -15.82 4.56 1.78
CA GLU A 25 -14.82 3.70 2.38
C GLU A 25 -13.77 3.42 1.29
N PRO A 26 -12.47 3.60 1.58
CA PRO A 26 -11.45 3.36 0.57
C PRO A 26 -11.60 1.93 0.04
N PRO A 27 -11.52 1.72 -1.29
CA PRO A 27 -11.65 0.39 -1.86
C PRO A 27 -10.65 -0.56 -1.20
N ALA A 28 -11.10 -1.78 -0.91
CA ALA A 28 -10.27 -2.81 -0.30
C ALA A 28 -8.98 -3.00 -1.10
N ALA A 29 -7.84 -3.11 -0.39
CA ALA A 29 -6.55 -3.27 -1.05
C ALA A 29 -6.56 -4.52 -1.95
N PRO A 30 -6.06 -4.48 -3.20
CA PRO A 30 -6.48 -5.51 -4.16
C PRO A 30 -5.91 -6.90 -3.89
N TYR A 31 -4.84 -7.03 -3.10
CA TYR A 31 -4.33 -8.32 -2.62
C TYR A 31 -5.25 -9.02 -1.60
N LEU A 32 -6.26 -8.31 -1.08
CA LEU A 32 -7.30 -8.85 -0.20
C LEU A 32 -8.47 -9.46 -0.97
N LEU A 33 -8.55 -9.24 -2.29
CA LEU A 33 -9.63 -9.76 -3.12
C LEU A 33 -9.52 -11.28 -3.28
N SER A 34 -10.67 -11.95 -3.37
CA SER A 34 -10.71 -13.37 -3.70
C SER A 34 -10.06 -13.62 -5.06
N GLY A 35 -9.22 -14.66 -5.16
CA GLY A 35 -8.47 -14.97 -6.37
C GLY A 35 -7.35 -13.97 -6.71
N ALA A 36 -7.03 -13.01 -5.83
CA ALA A 36 -5.86 -12.15 -6.01
C ALA A 36 -4.58 -12.99 -6.08
N PRO A 37 -3.68 -12.70 -7.05
CA PRO A 37 -2.49 -13.51 -7.28
C PRO A 37 -1.50 -13.43 -6.11
N SER A 38 -0.57 -14.37 -6.10
CA SER A 38 0.63 -14.37 -5.28
C SER A 38 1.87 -14.41 -6.18
N PHE A 39 2.99 -13.88 -5.70
CA PHE A 39 4.28 -14.13 -6.31
C PHE A 39 4.62 -15.61 -6.20
N ASP A 40 5.32 -16.17 -7.18
CA ASP A 40 5.94 -17.50 -7.06
C ASP A 40 7.22 -17.43 -6.20
N LEU A 41 7.09 -16.86 -5.02
CA LEU A 41 8.15 -16.61 -4.06
C LEU A 41 7.57 -16.66 -2.65
N SER A 42 8.02 -17.64 -1.85
CA SER A 42 7.68 -17.69 -0.43
C SER A 42 8.44 -16.62 0.36
N ILE A 43 7.93 -16.27 1.54
CA ILE A 43 8.58 -15.29 2.42
C ILE A 43 9.99 -15.69 2.85
N SER A 44 10.25 -16.98 3.04
CA SER A 44 11.58 -17.49 3.40
C SER A 44 12.57 -17.36 2.26
N GLN A 45 12.18 -17.76 1.05
CA GLN A 45 13.00 -17.61 -0.16
C GLN A 45 13.28 -16.14 -0.47
N PHE A 46 12.28 -15.27 -0.31
CA PHE A 46 12.46 -13.83 -0.44
C PHE A 46 13.53 -13.32 0.53
N ARG A 47 13.42 -13.64 1.82
CA ARG A 47 14.35 -13.14 2.84
C ARG A 47 15.77 -13.60 2.59
N GLU A 48 15.96 -14.88 2.27
CA GLU A 48 17.26 -15.45 1.96
C GLU A 48 17.92 -14.73 0.79
N ARG A 49 17.21 -14.63 -0.34
CA ARG A 49 17.70 -13.91 -1.53
C ARG A 49 17.94 -12.43 -1.24
N PHE A 50 17.01 -11.77 -0.54
CA PHE A 50 17.11 -10.35 -0.21
C PHE A 50 18.36 -10.06 0.64
N ASN A 51 18.62 -10.89 1.66
CA ASN A 51 19.76 -10.72 2.54
C ASN A 51 21.08 -11.02 1.83
N HIS A 52 21.10 -12.03 0.96
CA HIS A 52 22.25 -12.32 0.09
C HIS A 52 22.59 -11.12 -0.81
N ASP A 53 21.58 -10.54 -1.47
CA ASP A 53 21.78 -9.43 -2.42
C ASP A 53 22.03 -8.07 -1.73
N ASN A 54 21.72 -7.97 -0.43
CA ASN A 54 21.79 -6.76 0.38
C ASN A 54 22.34 -7.03 1.80
N PRO A 55 23.62 -7.40 1.94
CA PRO A 55 24.19 -7.80 3.23
C PRO A 55 24.15 -6.69 4.29
N THR A 56 24.12 -5.42 3.88
CA THR A 56 24.01 -4.27 4.78
C THR A 56 22.55 -3.90 5.13
N LEU A 57 21.55 -4.55 4.52
CA LEU A 57 20.12 -4.31 4.73
C LEU A 57 19.40 -5.58 5.21
N ALA A 58 20.09 -6.49 5.90
CA ALA A 58 19.51 -7.79 6.23
C ALA A 58 18.19 -7.67 7.02
N LEU A 59 17.19 -8.43 6.58
CA LEU A 59 15.92 -8.59 7.25
C LEU A 59 15.98 -9.79 8.20
N SER A 60 15.49 -9.59 9.41
CA SER A 60 15.24 -10.67 10.38
C SER A 60 14.08 -11.55 9.93
N GLU A 61 13.86 -12.67 10.63
CA GLU A 61 12.71 -13.55 10.41
C GLU A 61 11.38 -12.79 10.45
N PHE A 62 10.49 -13.14 9.52
CA PHE A 62 9.12 -12.63 9.51
C PHE A 62 8.28 -13.41 10.51
N ARG A 63 7.75 -12.72 11.51
CA ARG A 63 6.90 -13.29 12.55
C ARG A 63 5.45 -13.03 12.21
N SER A 64 4.60 -14.04 12.38
CA SER A 64 3.16 -13.90 12.19
C SER A 64 2.61 -12.83 13.14
N ILE A 65 1.73 -11.98 12.61
CA ILE A 65 0.97 -11.01 13.39
C ILE A 65 -0.46 -11.55 13.49
N SER A 66 -0.87 -11.86 14.71
CA SER A 66 -2.25 -12.20 15.01
C SER A 66 -3.15 -11.01 14.69
N GLY A 67 -4.10 -11.20 13.79
CA GLY A 67 -5.13 -10.22 13.45
C GLY A 67 -6.48 -10.92 13.24
N SER A 68 -7.57 -10.16 13.33
CA SER A 68 -8.96 -10.63 13.23
C SER A 68 -9.37 -11.10 11.82
N SER A 69 -8.44 -11.57 10.99
CA SER A 69 -8.65 -11.86 9.57
C SER A 69 -8.79 -13.34 9.26
N ASP A 70 -9.52 -14.09 10.09
CA ASP A 70 -9.84 -15.49 9.77
C ASP A 70 -10.70 -15.63 8.50
N ARG A 71 -11.33 -14.53 8.06
CA ARG A 71 -12.15 -14.47 6.84
C ARG A 71 -11.37 -14.33 5.53
N LEU A 72 -10.08 -14.00 5.55
CA LEU A 72 -9.37 -13.56 4.33
C LEU A 72 -8.41 -14.58 3.70
N ASN A 73 -8.33 -15.84 4.19
CA ASN A 73 -7.37 -16.85 3.70
C ASN A 73 -5.92 -16.32 3.58
N LEU A 74 -5.56 -15.39 4.46
CA LEU A 74 -4.29 -14.69 4.48
C LEU A 74 -3.61 -14.86 5.83
N THR A 75 -2.28 -14.97 5.81
CA THR A 75 -1.42 -14.82 6.99
C THR A 75 -0.70 -13.48 6.87
N ARG A 76 -0.70 -12.69 7.94
CA ARG A 76 0.09 -11.45 8.02
C ARG A 76 1.35 -11.72 8.80
N ALA A 77 2.48 -11.20 8.34
CA ALA A 77 3.74 -11.30 9.06
C ALA A 77 4.54 -10.00 8.95
N ALA A 78 5.45 -9.78 9.89
CA ALA A 78 6.36 -8.65 9.85
C ALA A 78 7.75 -9.00 10.40
N SER A 79 8.73 -8.23 9.95
CA SER A 79 10.11 -8.24 10.42
C SER A 79 10.47 -6.82 10.87
N LYS A 80 10.85 -6.69 12.15
CA LYS A 80 11.30 -5.41 12.71
C LYS A 80 12.73 -5.15 12.24
N ILE A 81 12.97 -4.00 11.59
CA ILE A 81 14.30 -3.55 11.19
C ILE A 81 14.89 -2.71 12.33
N ASN A 82 14.11 -1.76 12.85
CA ASN A 82 14.40 -1.01 14.07
C ASN A 82 13.07 -0.44 14.64
N GLU A 83 13.13 0.54 15.56
CA GLU A 83 11.92 1.14 16.17
C GLU A 83 11.03 1.94 15.21
N ASN A 84 11.59 2.45 14.12
CA ASN A 84 10.92 3.36 13.20
C ASN A 84 10.86 2.84 11.76
N LEU A 85 11.25 1.59 11.53
CA LEU A 85 11.28 0.97 10.22
C LEU A 85 10.98 -0.53 10.36
N TYR A 86 10.03 -1.00 9.57
CA TYR A 86 9.67 -2.41 9.55
C TYR A 86 9.25 -2.88 8.16
N ALA A 87 9.46 -4.17 7.91
CA ALA A 87 8.93 -4.86 6.73
C ALA A 87 7.67 -5.63 7.13
N SER A 88 6.64 -5.59 6.31
CA SER A 88 5.42 -6.37 6.52
C SER A 88 5.00 -7.06 5.23
N THR A 89 4.28 -8.16 5.38
CA THR A 89 3.84 -8.97 4.25
C THR A 89 2.46 -9.56 4.48
N ALA A 90 1.68 -9.63 3.41
CA ALA A 90 0.49 -10.46 3.32
C ALA A 90 0.85 -11.75 2.56
N LEU A 91 0.55 -12.89 3.15
CA LEU A 91 0.93 -14.21 2.66
C LEU A 91 -0.31 -15.03 2.35
N GLU A 92 -0.25 -15.78 1.25
CA GLU A 92 -1.22 -16.82 0.96
C GLU A 92 -1.15 -17.93 2.02
N ARG A 93 -2.31 -18.28 2.60
CA ARG A 93 -2.40 -19.32 3.63
C ARG A 93 -1.97 -20.68 3.02
N GLY A 94 -1.17 -21.44 3.76
CA GLY A 94 -0.65 -22.75 3.34
C GLY A 94 0.67 -22.67 2.56
N THR A 95 0.77 -21.86 1.52
CA THR A 95 1.99 -21.75 0.69
C THR A 95 3.00 -20.74 1.22
N LEU A 96 2.56 -19.78 2.03
CA LEU A 96 3.34 -18.62 2.48
C LEU A 96 3.96 -17.81 1.33
N LYS A 97 3.36 -17.91 0.13
CA LYS A 97 3.68 -17.08 -1.03
C LYS A 97 3.25 -15.64 -0.79
N ILE A 98 4.07 -14.70 -1.26
CA ILE A 98 3.87 -13.27 -1.01
C ILE A 98 2.74 -12.74 -1.88
N LYS A 99 1.73 -12.11 -1.27
CA LYS A 99 0.65 -11.37 -1.96
C LYS A 99 0.84 -9.86 -1.92
N SER A 100 1.59 -9.36 -0.94
CA SER A 100 2.04 -7.97 -0.85
C SER A 100 3.28 -7.93 0.06
N MET A 101 4.33 -7.24 -0.37
CA MET A 101 5.51 -6.94 0.45
C MET A 101 5.60 -5.44 0.66
N GLN A 102 5.79 -5.00 1.90
CA GLN A 102 5.77 -3.60 2.28
C GLN A 102 6.98 -3.23 3.13
N ILE A 103 7.42 -1.99 3.00
CA ILE A 103 8.35 -1.32 3.91
C ILE A 103 7.66 -0.07 4.41
N THR A 104 7.59 0.08 5.73
CA THR A 104 6.97 1.25 6.38
C THR A 104 7.97 1.93 7.30
N TRP A 105 8.16 3.23 7.05
CA TRP A 105 8.94 4.13 7.90
C TRP A 105 8.02 5.01 8.73
N LEU A 106 8.32 5.14 10.02
CA LEU A 106 7.66 6.03 10.95
C LEU A 106 8.57 7.24 11.19
N PRO A 107 8.16 8.46 10.82
CA PRO A 107 8.96 9.65 11.05
C PRO A 107 9.36 9.82 12.51
N ILE A 108 10.63 10.13 12.71
CA ILE A 108 11.17 10.54 14.01
C ILE A 108 11.46 12.04 14.00
N GLN A 109 11.53 12.63 15.20
CA GLN A 109 11.96 14.01 15.40
C GLN A 109 13.46 14.07 15.69
N GLY A 110 14.07 15.23 15.47
CA GLY A 110 15.47 15.49 15.81
C GLY A 110 16.46 15.30 14.65
N PRO A 111 17.77 15.44 14.94
CA PRO A 111 18.81 15.54 13.91
C PRO A 111 18.97 14.25 13.07
N GLU A 112 18.55 13.10 13.61
CA GLU A 112 18.66 11.80 12.93
C GLU A 112 17.58 11.56 11.86
N GLN A 113 16.54 12.40 11.80
CA GLN A 113 15.40 12.19 10.90
C GLN A 113 15.82 12.02 9.44
N LYS A 114 16.77 12.85 8.97
CA LYS A 114 17.25 12.79 7.58
C LYS A 114 17.94 11.47 7.28
N ALA A 115 18.80 11.00 8.19
CA ALA A 115 19.51 9.73 8.04
C ALA A 115 18.56 8.53 8.13
N ALA A 116 17.61 8.56 9.08
CA ALA A 116 16.58 7.53 9.23
C ALA A 116 15.69 7.42 7.98
N LYS A 117 15.26 8.57 7.41
CA LYS A 117 14.51 8.58 6.15
C LYS A 117 15.35 8.05 4.99
N ALA A 118 16.61 8.44 4.86
CA ALA A 118 17.49 7.93 3.82
C ALA A 118 17.61 6.40 3.90
N ARG A 119 17.78 5.87 5.11
CA ARG A 119 17.83 4.43 5.36
C ARG A 119 16.53 3.72 4.96
N ALA A 120 15.38 4.29 5.28
CA ALA A 120 14.09 3.75 4.84
C ALA A 120 13.99 3.68 3.32
N LEU A 121 14.44 4.72 2.62
CA LEU A 121 14.44 4.76 1.15
C LEU A 121 15.38 3.72 0.54
N GLU A 122 16.49 3.38 1.19
CA GLU A 122 17.36 2.27 0.79
C GLU A 122 16.61 0.93 0.84
N TYR A 123 15.91 0.64 1.94
CA TYR A 123 15.10 -0.57 2.07
C TYR A 123 13.97 -0.64 1.04
N MET A 124 13.24 0.46 0.85
CA MET A 124 12.16 0.53 -0.15
C MET A 124 12.69 0.30 -1.57
N SER A 125 13.85 0.88 -1.91
CA SER A 125 14.51 0.69 -3.22
C SER A 125 14.99 -0.76 -3.40
N ALA A 126 15.55 -1.36 -2.35
CA ALA A 126 16.01 -2.74 -2.37
C ALA A 126 14.83 -3.71 -2.55
N VAL A 127 13.70 -3.49 -1.88
CA VAL A 127 12.48 -4.30 -2.06
C VAL A 127 11.93 -4.14 -3.47
N LEU A 128 11.83 -2.92 -4.00
CA LEU A 128 11.43 -2.66 -5.38
C LEU A 128 12.27 -3.49 -6.36
N ARG A 129 13.60 -3.46 -6.20
CA ARG A 129 14.54 -4.21 -7.03
C ARG A 129 14.40 -5.72 -6.89
N ALA A 130 14.12 -6.23 -5.69
CA ALA A 130 13.96 -7.67 -5.45
C ALA A 130 12.81 -8.29 -6.27
N PHE A 131 11.78 -7.50 -6.59
CA PHE A 131 10.65 -7.92 -7.43
C PHE A 131 10.76 -7.47 -8.89
N THR A 132 11.80 -6.72 -9.26
CA THR A 132 11.98 -6.19 -10.62
C THR A 132 13.29 -6.68 -11.22
N PRO A 133 13.29 -7.85 -11.91
CA PRO A 133 14.49 -8.43 -12.49
C PRO A 133 15.24 -7.46 -13.40
N GLY A 134 16.58 -7.52 -13.37
CA GLY A 134 17.44 -6.71 -14.22
C GLY A 134 17.62 -5.24 -13.81
N MET A 135 16.95 -4.79 -12.74
CA MET A 135 17.10 -3.41 -12.28
C MET A 135 18.36 -3.22 -11.43
N SER A 136 19.16 -2.20 -11.74
CA SER A 136 20.32 -1.81 -10.92
C SER A 136 19.91 -1.06 -9.65
N ARG A 137 20.84 -0.90 -8.70
CA ARG A 137 20.59 -0.09 -7.48
C ARG A 137 20.18 1.35 -7.83
N ALA A 138 20.93 2.01 -8.71
CA ALA A 138 20.65 3.38 -9.13
C ALA A 138 19.27 3.50 -9.80
N GLN A 139 18.91 2.55 -10.68
CA GLN A 139 17.60 2.54 -11.34
C GLN A 139 16.46 2.35 -10.33
N SER A 140 16.63 1.44 -9.35
CA SER A 140 15.62 1.22 -8.31
C SER A 140 15.40 2.44 -7.43
N SER A 141 16.47 3.13 -7.03
CA SER A 141 16.38 4.38 -6.27
C SER A 141 15.72 5.49 -7.08
N GLN A 142 16.10 5.66 -8.35
CA GLN A 142 15.47 6.66 -9.22
C GLN A 142 13.98 6.39 -9.42
N LYS A 143 13.61 5.12 -9.62
CA LYS A 143 12.21 4.71 -9.78
C LYS A 143 11.41 4.96 -8.51
N LEU A 144 11.94 4.60 -7.33
CA LEU A 144 11.31 4.90 -6.06
C LEU A 144 11.05 6.41 -5.91
N GLN A 145 12.03 7.26 -6.22
CA GLN A 145 11.84 8.72 -6.16
C GLN A 145 10.70 9.21 -7.07
N LYS A 146 10.57 8.66 -8.29
CA LYS A 146 9.46 8.97 -9.19
C LYS A 146 8.11 8.55 -8.60
N LEU A 147 8.02 7.36 -8.00
CA LEU A 147 6.81 6.85 -7.35
C LEU A 147 6.41 7.72 -6.14
N LEU A 148 7.38 8.11 -5.31
CA LEU A 148 7.16 9.00 -4.17
C LEU A 148 6.69 10.39 -4.60
N ALA A 149 7.32 10.96 -5.63
CA ALA A 149 6.91 12.25 -6.19
C ALA A 149 5.48 12.19 -6.76
N ALA A 150 5.14 11.13 -7.49
CA ALA A 150 3.80 10.93 -8.05
C ALA A 150 2.73 10.65 -6.99
N GLY A 151 3.13 10.11 -5.83
CA GLY A 151 2.28 9.86 -4.67
C GLY A 151 2.10 11.04 -3.73
N LYS A 152 2.88 12.12 -3.89
CA LYS A 152 2.81 13.30 -3.02
C LYS A 152 1.41 13.89 -3.01
N ASN A 153 0.94 14.29 -1.82
CA ASN A 153 -0.40 14.83 -1.56
C ASN A 153 -1.56 13.89 -1.89
N LYS A 154 -1.28 12.59 -2.13
CA LYS A 154 -2.31 11.56 -2.30
C LYS A 154 -2.33 10.70 -1.05
N ARG A 155 -3.53 10.39 -0.56
CA ARG A 155 -3.71 9.41 0.52
C ARG A 155 -3.15 8.03 0.13
N TYR A 156 -3.27 7.70 -1.15
CA TYR A 156 -2.83 6.44 -1.74
C TYR A 156 -2.49 6.66 -3.21
N TYR A 157 -1.36 6.14 -3.66
CA TYR A 157 -0.96 6.12 -5.06
C TYR A 157 -0.56 4.73 -5.48
N ALA A 158 -1.10 4.26 -6.61
CA ALA A 158 -0.73 3.00 -7.21
C ALA A 158 -0.27 3.21 -8.65
N SER A 159 0.78 2.50 -9.05
CA SER A 159 1.33 2.50 -10.40
C SER A 159 1.46 1.05 -10.87
N PRO A 160 0.58 0.58 -11.77
CA PRO A 160 0.74 -0.71 -12.40
C PRO A 160 1.84 -0.66 -13.47
N GLU A 161 2.66 -1.71 -13.54
CA GLU A 161 3.71 -1.89 -14.53
C GLU A 161 3.94 -3.37 -14.79
N GLY A 162 3.57 -3.83 -15.99
CA GLY A 162 3.56 -5.26 -16.29
C GLY A 162 2.75 -6.04 -15.26
N ALA A 163 3.32 -7.12 -14.72
CA ALA A 163 2.70 -7.96 -13.70
C ALA A 163 2.81 -7.42 -12.26
N LEU A 164 3.28 -6.18 -12.07
CA LEU A 164 3.50 -5.57 -10.76
C LEU A 164 2.61 -4.35 -10.55
N ARG A 165 2.20 -4.13 -9.31
CA ARG A 165 1.68 -2.85 -8.82
C ARG A 165 2.62 -2.33 -7.75
N TYR A 166 3.10 -1.11 -7.94
CA TYR A 166 3.76 -0.35 -6.88
C TYR A 166 2.74 0.51 -6.16
N VAL A 167 2.83 0.57 -4.84
CA VAL A 167 1.94 1.34 -3.99
C VAL A 167 2.76 2.26 -3.11
N VAL A 168 2.35 3.51 -2.99
CA VAL A 168 2.90 4.51 -2.07
C VAL A 168 1.77 5.10 -1.25
N ALA A 169 1.96 5.15 0.06
CA ALA A 169 1.13 5.92 0.99
C ALA A 169 2.04 6.79 1.84
N ASP A 170 1.99 8.11 1.63
CA ASP A 170 2.72 9.10 2.42
C ASP A 170 1.71 9.85 3.30
N ASN A 171 1.65 9.47 4.57
CA ASN A 171 0.72 10.04 5.54
C ASN A 171 1.41 11.10 6.43
N GLY A 172 2.50 11.71 5.95
CA GLY A 172 3.30 12.66 6.72
C GLY A 172 3.79 12.02 8.02
N ASP A 173 3.49 12.64 9.15
CA ASP A 173 3.92 12.18 10.49
C ASP A 173 3.42 10.78 10.87
N LYS A 174 2.38 10.26 10.19
CA LYS A 174 1.84 8.92 10.46
C LYS A 174 2.61 7.80 9.78
N GLY A 175 3.50 8.12 8.85
CA GLY A 175 4.33 7.12 8.19
C GLY A 175 4.36 7.21 6.67
N LEU A 176 5.44 6.70 6.11
CA LEU A 176 5.62 6.46 4.68
C LEU A 176 5.67 4.96 4.43
N THR A 177 4.78 4.45 3.59
CA THR A 177 4.75 3.05 3.18
C THR A 177 4.97 2.93 1.68
N PHE A 178 5.85 2.01 1.29
CA PHE A 178 5.99 1.52 -0.06
C PHE A 178 5.63 0.04 -0.09
N ALA A 179 4.89 -0.40 -1.11
CA ALA A 179 4.59 -1.81 -1.32
C ALA A 179 4.71 -2.25 -2.78
N VAL A 180 4.99 -3.54 -2.96
CA VAL A 180 4.97 -4.22 -4.25
C VAL A 180 3.97 -5.38 -4.18
N GLU A 181 3.09 -5.45 -5.18
CA GLU A 181 2.01 -6.43 -5.26
C GLU A 181 1.96 -7.05 -6.67
N PRO A 182 1.62 -8.34 -6.81
CA PRO A 182 1.40 -8.93 -8.11
C PRO A 182 0.05 -8.46 -8.68
N ILE A 183 -0.01 -8.31 -10.00
CA ILE A 183 -1.25 -8.07 -10.75
C ILE A 183 -1.53 -9.29 -11.62
N LYS A 184 -2.79 -9.72 -11.64
CA LYS A 184 -3.25 -10.70 -12.62
C LYS A 184 -3.36 -9.94 -13.95
N LEU A 185 -2.48 -10.27 -14.89
CA LEU A 185 -2.62 -9.80 -16.26
C LEU A 185 -3.85 -10.51 -16.83
N ALA A 186 -4.96 -9.78 -16.96
CA ALA A 186 -6.02 -10.22 -17.85
C ALA A 186 -5.45 -10.05 -19.27
N LEU A 187 -5.34 -11.15 -20.02
CA LEU A 187 -5.29 -11.05 -21.48
C LEU A 187 -6.50 -10.22 -21.86
N SER A 188 -6.30 -9.12 -22.57
CA SER A 188 -7.42 -8.29 -23.00
C SER A 188 -8.32 -9.16 -23.88
N ASP A 189 -9.56 -9.40 -23.45
CA ASP A 189 -10.64 -9.92 -24.31
C ASP A 189 -10.85 -9.05 -25.58
N ALA A 190 -10.15 -7.92 -25.67
CA ALA A 190 -10.10 -7.01 -26.82
C ALA A 190 -9.43 -7.58 -28.09
N LEU A 191 -8.87 -8.79 -28.07
CA LEU A 191 -8.30 -9.41 -29.28
C LEU A 191 -9.29 -10.33 -30.05
N GLU A 192 -10.47 -10.65 -29.50
CA GLU A 192 -11.46 -11.45 -30.23
C GLU A 192 -12.32 -10.63 -31.22
N GLY A 193 -12.27 -9.29 -31.15
CA GLY A 193 -13.07 -8.40 -32.00
C GLY A 193 -12.45 -8.01 -33.35
N SER A 194 -11.21 -8.41 -33.65
CA SER A 194 -10.48 -7.96 -34.86
C SER A 194 -10.35 -9.02 -35.96
N ASN A 195 -11.03 -10.16 -35.83
CA ASN A 195 -11.07 -11.23 -36.84
C ASN A 195 -12.51 -11.63 -37.21
N LYS A 196 -13.35 -10.65 -37.56
CA LYS A 196 -14.60 -10.91 -38.28
C LYS A 196 -14.85 -9.85 -39.34
#